data_AF-A0A0B2C0T7-F1
#
_entry.id   AF-A0A0B2C0T7-F1
#
_cell.length_a   1.000
_cell.length_b   1.000
_cell.length_c   1.000
_cell.angle_alpha   90.00
_cell.angle_beta   90.00
_cell.angle_gamma   90.00
#
_symmetry.space_group_name_H-M   'P 1'
#
loop_
_entity.id
_entity.type
_entity.pdbx_description
1 polymer ?
#
loop_
_entity_poly.entity_id
_entity_poly.type
_entity_poly.pdbx_seq_one_letter_code
_entity_poly.pdbx_strand_id
1 'polypeptide(L)'
;MIAPVHTVAPPNAARSELRIAAEGFEAIMLRQMLAAARASDMGDDLFGGSAGQDTFAEMQDAQFADLAAGSGMLGLADMLEAQLARPKFARPGAAQEL
;
A
#
# COMPACT_ATOMS: atom_id res chain seq x y z
N MET A 1 23.68 7.96 -24.06
CA MET A 1 22.45 7.69 -23.28
C MET A 1 22.68 6.40 -22.50
N ILE A 2 22.75 6.46 -21.17
CA ILE A 2 22.95 5.28 -20.32
C ILE A 2 21.57 4.87 -19.83
N ALA A 3 21.07 3.71 -20.26
CA ALA A 3 19.81 3.18 -19.76
C ALA A 3 19.99 2.68 -18.32
N PRO A 4 19.02 2.89 -17.41
CA PRO A 4 19.12 2.38 -16.05
C PRO A 4 19.05 0.85 -16.07
N VAL A 5 20.09 0.20 -15.56
CA VAL A 5 20.08 -1.23 -15.30
C VAL A 5 19.17 -1.45 -14.08
N HIS A 6 17.96 -1.98 -14.30
CA HIS A 6 17.23 -2.61 -13.22
C HIS A 6 17.91 -3.96 -12.98
N THR A 7 18.73 -4.01 -11.94
CA THR A 7 19.27 -5.27 -11.43
C THR A 7 18.09 -6.17 -11.09
N VAL A 8 18.02 -7.33 -11.76
CA VAL A 8 17.06 -8.38 -11.38
C VAL A 8 17.51 -8.90 -10.02
N ALA A 9 16.81 -8.48 -8.96
CA ALA A 9 17.01 -9.01 -7.63
C ALA A 9 16.68 -10.52 -7.61
N PRO A 10 17.35 -11.33 -6.77
CA PRO A 10 17.02 -12.74 -6.64
C PRO A 10 15.53 -12.89 -6.31
N PRO A 11 14.86 -13.96 -6.78
CA PRO A 11 13.40 -14.10 -6.75
C PRO A 11 12.77 -13.91 -5.36
N ASN A 12 13.49 -14.27 -4.30
CA ASN A 12 13.04 -14.07 -2.92
C ASN A 12 13.13 -12.59 -2.47
N ALA A 13 14.17 -11.86 -2.88
CA ALA A 13 14.29 -10.44 -2.61
C ALA A 13 13.22 -9.65 -3.37
N ALA A 14 12.96 -9.99 -4.63
CA ALA A 14 11.90 -9.36 -5.41
C ALA A 14 10.50 -9.57 -4.80
N ARG A 15 10.21 -10.75 -4.24
CA ARG A 15 8.97 -10.97 -3.48
C ARG A 15 8.90 -10.16 -2.19
N SER A 16 10.00 -10.08 -1.44
CA SER A 16 10.05 -9.29 -0.20
C SER A 16 9.81 -7.80 -0.47
N GLU A 17 10.43 -7.24 -1.50
CA GLU A 17 10.20 -5.85 -1.93
C GLU A 17 8.76 -5.63 -2.41
N LEU A 18 8.21 -6.59 -3.16
CA LEU A 18 6.80 -6.55 -3.58
C LEU A 18 5.85 -6.57 -2.38
N ARG A 19 6.13 -7.39 -1.36
CA ARG A 19 5.34 -7.47 -0.14
C ARG A 19 5.33 -6.13 0.61
N ILE A 20 6.51 -5.55 0.84
CA ILE A 20 6.66 -4.26 1.52
C ILE A 20 5.91 -3.16 0.76
N ALA A 21 6.04 -3.12 -0.57
CA ALA A 21 5.33 -2.16 -1.39
C ALA A 21 3.80 -2.36 -1.34
N ALA A 22 3.34 -3.61 -1.32
CA ALA A 22 1.92 -3.95 -1.28
C ALA A 22 1.28 -3.59 0.08
N GLU A 23 1.97 -3.86 1.20
CA GLU A 23 1.55 -3.42 2.54
C GLU A 23 1.51 -1.89 2.63
N GLY A 24 2.51 -1.19 2.09
CA GLY A 24 2.52 0.27 2.04
C GLY A 24 1.34 0.85 1.24
N PHE A 25 0.96 0.20 0.14
CA PHE A 25 -0.23 0.58 -0.63
C PHE A 25 -1.52 0.37 0.16
N GLU A 26 -1.67 -0.79 0.83
CA GLU A 26 -2.81 -1.07 1.71
C GLU A 26 -2.93 -0.02 2.81
N ALA A 27 -1.82 0.36 3.44
CA ALA A 27 -1.80 1.39 4.47
C ALA A 27 -2.26 2.77 3.94
N ILE A 28 -1.81 3.19 2.75
CA ILE A 28 -2.26 4.44 2.12
C ILE A 28 -3.76 4.40 1.83
N MET A 29 -4.26 3.32 1.25
CA MET A 29 -5.69 3.17 0.96
C MET A 29 -6.52 3.23 2.24
N LEU A 30 -6.10 2.53 3.28
CA LEU A 30 -6.81 2.53 4.56
C LEU A 30 -6.83 3.92 5.21
N ARG A 31 -5.70 4.64 5.20
CA ARG A 31 -5.68 6.06 5.64
C ARG A 31 -6.67 6.91 4.86
N GLN A 32 -6.74 6.73 3.54
CA GLN A 32 -7.68 7.48 2.70
C GLN A 32 -9.15 7.13 3.00
N MET A 33 -9.43 5.85 3.29
CA MET A 33 -10.77 5.40 3.70
C MET A 33 -11.16 5.98 5.07
N LEU A 34 -10.25 5.99 6.04
CA LEU A 34 -10.49 6.57 7.37
C LEU A 34 -10.71 8.08 7.29
N ALA A 35 -9.90 8.79 6.51
CA ALA A 35 -10.08 10.22 6.25
C ALA A 35 -11.44 10.51 5.61
N ALA A 36 -11.85 9.72 4.61
CA ALA A 36 -13.15 9.88 3.95
C ALA A 36 -14.32 9.56 4.90
N ALA A 37 -14.21 8.53 5.74
CA ALA A 37 -15.21 8.20 6.74
C ALA A 37 -15.43 9.34 7.74
N ARG A 38 -14.34 9.96 8.21
CA ARG A 38 -14.38 11.11 9.11
C ARG A 38 -14.99 12.34 8.45
N ALA A 39 -14.61 12.62 7.20
CA ALA A 39 -15.19 13.72 6.43
C ALA A 39 -16.70 13.51 6.18
N SER A 40 -17.16 12.26 6.06
CA SER A 40 -18.57 11.92 5.92
C SER A 40 -19.36 12.03 7.23
N ASP A 41 -18.71 11.94 8.39
CA ASP A 41 -19.32 12.10 9.71
C ASP A 41 -19.47 13.59 10.10
N MET A 42 -18.89 14.52 9.32
CA MET A 42 -19.05 15.98 9.47
C MET A 42 -20.46 16.49 9.08
N GLY A 43 -21.52 15.76 9.44
CA GLY A 43 -22.82 16.38 9.73
C GLY A 43 -22.77 17.31 10.95
N ASP A 44 -21.64 17.32 11.67
CA ASP A 44 -21.37 18.07 12.91
C ASP A 44 -20.33 19.20 12.75
N ASP A 45 -20.25 19.83 11.56
CA ASP A 45 -19.46 21.07 11.31
C ASP A 45 -19.93 22.29 12.16
N LEU A 46 -20.78 22.05 13.16
CA LEU A 46 -21.26 23.04 14.12
C LEU A 46 -20.29 23.26 15.30
N PHE A 47 -19.30 22.40 15.51
CA PHE A 47 -18.43 22.46 16.70
C PHE A 47 -16.93 22.65 16.46
N GLY A 48 -16.49 23.02 15.25
CA GLY A 48 -15.15 23.59 15.02
C GLY A 48 -14.00 22.72 15.54
N GLY A 49 -13.63 21.69 14.76
CA GLY A 49 -12.40 20.93 15.00
C GLY A 49 -11.20 21.87 15.07
N SER A 50 -10.50 21.89 16.21
CA SER A 50 -9.23 22.59 16.32
C SER A 50 -8.21 21.85 15.46
N ALA A 51 -7.41 22.56 14.64
CA ALA A 51 -6.35 21.98 13.81
C ALA A 51 -5.40 21.01 14.58
N GLY A 52 -5.27 21.18 15.89
CA GLY A 52 -4.55 20.24 16.74
C GLY A 52 -5.20 18.85 16.79
N GLN A 53 -6.53 18.76 16.94
CA GLN A 53 -7.26 17.50 16.99
C GLN A 53 -7.17 16.74 15.66
N ASP A 54 -7.24 17.44 14.54
CA ASP A 54 -7.07 16.84 13.21
C ASP A 54 -5.69 16.23 13.04
N THR A 55 -4.64 16.92 13.51
CA THR A 55 -3.26 16.42 13.45
C THR A 55 -3.09 15.15 14.29
N PHE A 56 -3.71 15.08 15.48
CA PHE A 56 -3.68 13.86 16.30
C PHE A 56 -4.45 12.70 15.65
N ALA A 57 -5.60 13.00 15.06
CA ALA A 57 -6.40 12.02 14.34
C ALA A 57 -5.65 11.45 13.14
N GLU A 58 -4.97 12.29 12.35
CA GLU A 58 -4.13 11.85 11.24
C GLU A 58 -2.99 10.93 11.70
N MET A 59 -2.30 11.28 12.79
CA MET A 59 -1.25 10.42 13.35
C MET A 59 -1.82 9.08 13.86
N GLN A 60 -3.00 9.11 14.49
CA GLN A 60 -3.67 7.90 14.95
C GLN A 60 -4.06 7.00 13.78
N ASP A 61 -4.67 7.56 12.74
CA ASP A 61 -5.07 6.85 11.53
C ASP A 61 -3.86 6.27 10.82
N ALA A 62 -2.74 7.00 10.78
CA ALA A 62 -1.50 6.51 10.19
C ALA A 62 -0.96 5.28 10.92
N GLN A 63 -0.83 5.35 12.25
CA GLN A 63 -0.35 4.21 13.04
C GLN A 63 -1.29 3.00 12.96
N PHE A 64 -2.59 3.24 12.98
CA PHE A 64 -3.57 2.16 12.84
C PHE A 64 -3.48 1.51 11.46
N ALA A 65 -3.37 2.31 10.39
CA ALA A 65 -3.29 1.79 9.04
C ALA A 65 -2.03 0.96 8.79
N ASP A 66 -0.88 1.39 9.32
CA ASP A 66 0.38 0.65 9.18
C ASP A 66 0.32 -0.70 9.91
N LEU A 67 -0.26 -0.73 11.12
CA LEU A 67 -0.45 -1.99 11.87
C LEU A 67 -1.44 -2.93 11.16
N ALA A 68 -2.57 -2.39 10.68
CA ALA A 68 -3.58 -3.16 9.98
C ALA A 68 -3.02 -3.77 8.68
N ALA A 69 -2.31 -2.98 7.88
CA ALA A 69 -1.68 -3.43 6.64
C ALA A 69 -0.60 -4.50 6.90
N GLY A 70 0.27 -4.29 7.89
CA GLY A 70 1.29 -5.28 8.25
C GLY A 70 0.71 -6.60 8.80
N SER A 71 -0.49 -6.55 9.37
CA SER A 71 -1.22 -7.77 9.79
C SER A 71 -2.00 -8.45 8.66
N GLY A 72 -2.14 -7.81 7.50
CA GLY A 72 -2.98 -8.29 6.39
C GLY A 72 -4.48 -8.17 6.67
N MET A 73 -4.91 -7.20 7.48
CA MET A 73 -6.31 -7.04 7.91
C MET A 73 -7.30 -6.95 6.74
N LEU A 74 -6.96 -6.22 5.67
CA LEU A 74 -7.84 -6.03 4.51
C LEU A 74 -7.54 -7.04 3.39
N GLY A 75 -6.33 -7.62 3.38
CA GLY A 75 -5.90 -8.59 2.38
C GLY A 75 -5.64 -7.98 0.99
N LEU A 76 -5.56 -6.65 0.88
CA LEU A 76 -5.27 -5.97 -0.38
C LEU A 76 -3.82 -6.22 -0.82
N ALA A 77 -2.89 -6.28 0.13
CA ALA A 77 -1.50 -6.60 -0.13
C ALA A 77 -1.36 -8.01 -0.75
N ASP A 78 -2.07 -8.99 -0.20
CA ASP A 78 -2.07 -10.38 -0.69
C ASP A 78 -2.65 -10.47 -2.11
N MET A 79 -3.75 -9.76 -2.36
CA MET A 79 -4.36 -9.68 -3.69
C MET A 79 -3.40 -9.08 -4.73
N LEU A 80 -2.68 -8.02 -4.35
CA LEU A 80 -1.72 -7.37 -5.23
C LEU A 80 -0.52 -8.29 -5.51
N GLU A 81 0.03 -8.95 -4.49
CA GLU A 81 1.10 -9.93 -4.64
C GLU A 81 0.67 -11.07 -5.59
N ALA A 82 -0.53 -11.61 -5.40
CA ALA A 82 -1.08 -12.68 -6.25
C ALA A 82 -1.30 -12.24 -7.71
N GLN A 83 -1.72 -11.00 -7.93
CA GLN A 83 -1.89 -10.45 -9.28
C GLN A 83 -0.56 -10.23 -9.99
N LEU A 84 0.46 -9.75 -9.28
CA LEU A 84 1.79 -9.52 -9.86
C LEU A 84 2.59 -10.82 -10.03
N ALA A 85 2.34 -11.84 -9.19
CA ALA A 85 2.90 -13.17 -9.37
C ALA A 85 2.32 -13.91 -10.59
N ARG A 86 1.21 -13.44 -11.18
CA ARG A 86 0.62 -14.08 -12.36
C ARG A 86 1.50 -13.90 -13.60
N PRO A 87 1.70 -14.96 -14.40
CA PRO A 87 2.60 -14.96 -15.55
C PRO A 87 2.17 -14.02 -16.70
N LYS A 88 0.98 -13.42 -16.67
CA LYS A 88 0.60 -12.34 -17.61
C LYS A 88 1.48 -11.07 -17.46
N PHE A 89 2.23 -10.95 -16.36
CA PHE A 89 3.24 -9.92 -16.13
C PHE A 89 4.68 -10.48 -16.08
N ALA A 90 4.85 -11.81 -16.18
CA ALA A 90 6.17 -12.39 -16.37
C ALA A 90 6.63 -12.01 -17.79
N ARG A 91 7.68 -11.19 -17.88
CA ARG A 91 8.27 -10.75 -19.15
C ARG A 91 8.37 -11.95 -20.12
N PRO A 92 7.70 -11.91 -21.28
CA PRO A 92 7.89 -12.92 -22.31
C PRO A 92 9.32 -12.76 -22.83
N GLY A 93 10.19 -13.73 -22.53
CA GLY A 93 11.58 -13.71 -23.03
C GLY A 93 12.60 -14.55 -22.26
N ALA A 94 12.30 -15.08 -21.07
CA ALA A 94 13.30 -15.83 -20.28
C ALA A 94 13.40 -17.33 -20.62
N ALA A 95 12.63 -17.86 -21.58
CA ALA A 95 12.49 -19.30 -21.81
C ALA A 95 12.87 -19.77 -23.23
N GLN A 96 13.62 -18.99 -24.00
CA GLN A 96 14.05 -19.38 -25.36
C GLN A 96 15.50 -19.00 -25.60
N GLU A 97 16.44 -19.71 -24.98
CA GLU A 97 17.77 -20.01 -25.56
C GLU A 97 18.25 -21.34 -24.94
N LEU A 98 17.83 -22.44 -25.58
CA LEU A 98 18.53 -23.72 -25.60
C LEU A 98 18.80 -24.08 -27.05
#